data_AF-A0A2K5PB89-F1
#
_entry.id   AF-A0A2K5PB89-F1
#
_cell.length_a   1.000
_cell.length_b   1.000
_cell.length_c   1.000
_cell.angle_alpha   90.00
_cell.angle_beta   90.00
_cell.angle_gamma   90.00
#
_symmetry.space_group_name_H-M   'P 1'
#
loop_
_entity.id
_entity.type
_entity.pdbx_description
1 polymer ?
#
loop_
_entity_poly.entity_id
_entity_poly.type
_entity_poly.pdbx_seq_one_letter_code
_entity_poly.pdbx_strand_id
1 'polypeptide(L)'
;MTTVTVTTEIPPRDKMEDNSALYESTSAHIIEETEYVKKIRTTLEKIRTQMFKDEVRHNSTNHSLDTKLEASREAGAAALRDVARRLFENYQTQSEEVRKKHEDSKHLLQVNKVEKEQKLKQHVENLNQVAEKLEEKHSQITELENLVQRMEKEKRTLLEKKLSLENKLLQLKSSATHGKRCQDLQMEISTLQEQISHLQFVIHSQHQNLRSVIQEMEGLKNNLKEQDKRIENLKEKVNILEAQNKELKTQVALSSETTRTKVSKAVSTSELKTEGISPYFMLIRLRK
;
A
#
# COMPACT_ATOMS: atom_id res chain seq x y z
N MET A 1 -124.15 -17.38 -65.74
CA MET A 1 -123.97 -16.29 -66.73
C MET A 1 -122.47 -16.06 -66.83
N THR A 2 -121.70 -16.30 -67.89
CA THR A 2 -121.94 -16.64 -69.30
C THR A 2 -120.57 -17.05 -69.89
N THR A 3 -120.49 -18.27 -70.46
CA THR A 3 -119.72 -18.79 -71.63
C THR A 3 -118.24 -18.40 -71.87
N VAL A 4 -117.26 -19.34 -71.90
CA VAL A 4 -116.89 -20.30 -73.01
C VAL A 4 -116.09 -19.54 -74.12
N THR A 5 -114.94 -19.98 -74.66
CA THR A 5 -114.64 -21.27 -75.32
C THR A 5 -113.15 -21.44 -75.62
N VAL A 6 -112.73 -22.71 -75.68
CA VAL A 6 -111.47 -23.25 -76.21
C VAL A 6 -111.66 -23.59 -77.69
N THR A 7 -110.60 -23.49 -78.51
CA THR A 7 -110.48 -24.31 -79.72
C THR A 7 -109.04 -24.73 -79.99
N THR A 8 -108.86 -26.05 -79.98
CA THR A 8 -107.71 -26.87 -80.39
C THR A 8 -107.63 -26.96 -81.91
N GLU A 9 -106.43 -27.06 -82.51
CA GLU A 9 -106.17 -27.94 -83.68
C GLU A 9 -104.67 -28.33 -83.78
N ILE A 10 -104.42 -29.58 -84.19
CA ILE A 10 -103.15 -30.30 -84.43
C ILE A 10 -103.47 -31.35 -85.54
N PRO A 11 -102.55 -31.94 -86.35
CA PRO A 11 -101.28 -31.55 -87.03
C PRO A 11 -101.35 -31.87 -88.56
N PRO A 12 -100.21 -32.02 -89.30
CA PRO A 12 -99.76 -33.40 -89.58
C PRO A 12 -98.23 -33.63 -89.66
N ARG A 13 -97.89 -34.92 -89.73
CA ARG A 13 -96.61 -35.63 -89.58
C ARG A 13 -96.02 -36.05 -90.93
N ASP A 14 -94.71 -35.86 -91.13
CA ASP A 14 -93.75 -36.61 -91.98
C ASP A 14 -92.42 -35.79 -92.05
N LYS A 15 -91.16 -36.23 -92.01
CA LYS A 15 -90.46 -37.50 -92.28
C LYS A 15 -89.12 -37.59 -91.48
N MET A 16 -88.56 -38.79 -91.40
CA MET A 16 -87.19 -39.09 -90.95
C MET A 16 -86.13 -38.43 -91.84
N GLU A 17 -85.10 -37.85 -91.23
CA GLU A 17 -83.77 -37.68 -91.84
C GLU A 17 -82.67 -37.66 -90.76
N ASP A 18 -81.57 -38.29 -91.13
CA ASP A 18 -80.46 -38.80 -90.32
C ASP A 18 -79.55 -37.66 -89.79
N ASN A 19 -79.39 -37.55 -88.47
CA ASN A 19 -78.57 -36.51 -87.81
C ASN A 19 -77.61 -37.12 -86.78
N SER A 20 -76.87 -38.17 -87.16
CA SER A 20 -75.87 -38.84 -86.30
C SER A 20 -74.58 -38.03 -86.08
N ALA A 21 -74.23 -37.12 -86.98
CA ALA A 21 -72.92 -36.41 -86.95
C ALA A 21 -72.86 -35.20 -85.98
N LEU A 22 -74.01 -34.62 -85.59
CA LEU A 22 -74.05 -33.47 -84.68
C LEU A 22 -73.93 -33.89 -83.19
N TYR A 23 -74.39 -35.11 -82.88
CA TYR A 23 -74.36 -35.68 -81.53
C TYR A 23 -72.97 -36.23 -81.17
N GLU A 24 -72.24 -36.84 -82.13
CA GLU A 24 -70.85 -37.28 -81.93
C GLU A 24 -69.88 -36.11 -81.71
N SER A 25 -70.03 -35.01 -82.45
CA SER A 25 -69.21 -33.79 -82.27
C SER A 25 -69.41 -33.13 -80.90
N THR A 26 -70.65 -33.14 -80.40
CA THR A 26 -70.98 -32.60 -79.07
C THR A 26 -70.47 -33.53 -77.94
N SER A 27 -70.58 -34.85 -78.11
CA SER A 27 -70.12 -35.81 -77.10
C SER A 27 -68.59 -35.88 -77.01
N ALA A 28 -67.87 -35.77 -78.13
CA ALA A 28 -66.40 -35.68 -78.14
C ALA A 28 -65.91 -34.40 -77.45
N HIS A 29 -66.56 -33.26 -77.71
CA HIS A 29 -66.25 -31.99 -77.05
C HIS A 29 -66.48 -32.04 -75.53
N ILE A 30 -67.58 -32.67 -75.08
CA ILE A 30 -67.84 -32.87 -73.64
C ILE A 30 -66.76 -33.76 -72.99
N ILE A 31 -66.31 -34.82 -73.66
CA ILE A 31 -65.26 -35.70 -73.12
C ILE A 31 -63.94 -34.93 -73.00
N GLU A 32 -63.55 -34.16 -74.01
CA GLU A 32 -62.34 -33.32 -73.97
C GLU A 32 -62.41 -32.26 -72.87
N GLU A 33 -63.54 -31.58 -72.71
CA GLU A 33 -63.80 -30.63 -71.61
C GLU A 33 -63.72 -31.30 -70.23
N THR A 34 -64.28 -32.52 -70.07
CA THR A 34 -64.20 -33.26 -68.79
C THR A 34 -62.78 -33.72 -68.47
N GLU A 35 -62.00 -34.14 -69.46
CA GLU A 35 -60.58 -34.48 -69.28
C GLU A 35 -59.74 -33.22 -69.00
N TYR A 36 -60.07 -32.08 -69.61
CA TYR A 36 -59.46 -30.79 -69.29
C TYR A 36 -59.75 -30.34 -67.86
N VAL A 37 -61.01 -30.41 -67.41
CA VAL A 37 -61.42 -30.12 -66.02
C VAL A 37 -60.73 -31.06 -65.03
N LYS A 38 -60.58 -32.34 -65.35
CA LYS A 38 -59.86 -33.32 -64.52
C LYS A 38 -58.36 -33.00 -64.43
N LYS A 39 -57.74 -32.55 -65.52
CA LYS A 39 -56.36 -32.05 -65.54
C LYS A 39 -56.20 -30.78 -64.69
N ILE A 40 -57.15 -29.85 -64.75
CA ILE A 40 -57.18 -28.67 -63.87
C ILE A 40 -57.31 -29.11 -62.41
N ARG A 41 -58.26 -29.99 -62.09
CA ARG A 41 -58.50 -30.47 -60.72
C ARG A 41 -57.26 -31.13 -60.12
N THR A 42 -56.60 -32.00 -60.88
CA THR A 42 -55.36 -32.66 -60.43
C THR A 42 -54.20 -31.68 -60.29
N THR A 43 -54.13 -30.65 -61.13
CA THR A 43 -53.12 -29.59 -61.02
C THR A 43 -53.37 -28.70 -59.80
N LEU A 44 -54.61 -28.31 -59.54
CA LEU A 44 -55.00 -27.56 -58.34
C LEU A 44 -54.73 -28.34 -57.06
N GLU A 45 -55.00 -29.65 -57.03
CA GLU A 45 -54.71 -30.49 -55.87
C GLU A 45 -53.19 -30.62 -55.61
N LYS A 46 -52.38 -30.72 -56.67
CA LYS A 46 -50.91 -30.69 -56.56
C LYS A 46 -50.40 -29.35 -56.04
N ILE A 47 -50.96 -28.24 -56.50
CA ILE A 47 -50.61 -26.89 -56.01
C ILE A 47 -50.99 -26.77 -54.53
N ARG A 48 -52.21 -27.18 -54.15
CA ARG A 48 -52.68 -27.16 -52.76
C ARG A 48 -51.79 -27.96 -51.83
N THR A 49 -51.44 -29.19 -52.21
CA THR A 49 -50.56 -30.05 -51.41
C THR A 49 -49.13 -29.52 -51.32
N GLN A 50 -48.63 -28.89 -52.38
CA GLN A 50 -47.31 -28.25 -52.37
C GLN A 50 -47.30 -27.00 -51.48
N MET A 51 -48.30 -26.12 -51.58
CA MET A 51 -48.42 -24.94 -50.72
C MET A 51 -48.47 -25.31 -49.24
N PHE A 52 -49.25 -26.32 -48.86
CA PHE A 52 -49.33 -26.76 -47.46
C PHE A 52 -47.99 -27.33 -46.97
N LYS A 53 -47.30 -28.12 -47.80
CA LYS A 53 -45.96 -28.64 -47.46
C LYS A 53 -44.94 -27.52 -47.28
N ASP A 54 -44.98 -26.51 -48.13
CA ASP A 54 -44.05 -25.38 -48.06
C ASP A 54 -44.37 -24.47 -46.87
N GLU A 55 -45.65 -24.23 -46.55
CA GLU A 55 -46.06 -23.50 -45.36
C GLU A 55 -45.61 -24.18 -44.05
N VAL A 56 -45.82 -25.49 -43.94
CA VAL A 56 -45.34 -26.27 -42.79
C VAL A 56 -43.81 -26.24 -42.69
N ARG A 57 -43.11 -26.36 -43.82
CA ARG A 57 -41.64 -26.27 -43.86
C ARG A 57 -41.17 -24.89 -43.41
N HIS A 58 -41.77 -23.81 -43.95
CA HIS A 58 -41.43 -22.44 -43.61
C HIS A 58 -41.67 -22.14 -42.12
N ASN A 59 -42.81 -22.58 -41.57
CA ASN A 59 -43.12 -22.42 -40.15
C ASN A 59 -42.12 -23.19 -39.26
N SER A 60 -41.76 -24.42 -39.62
CA SER A 60 -40.75 -25.20 -38.90
C SER A 60 -39.37 -24.55 -38.96
N THR A 61 -38.95 -24.05 -40.13
CA THR A 61 -37.66 -23.36 -40.28
C THR A 61 -37.63 -22.05 -39.51
N ASN A 62 -38.70 -21.25 -39.56
CA ASN A 62 -38.80 -19.98 -38.83
C ASN A 62 -38.74 -20.22 -37.32
N HIS A 63 -39.50 -21.21 -36.81
CA HIS A 63 -39.45 -21.57 -35.39
C HIS A 63 -38.05 -22.03 -34.95
N SER A 64 -37.35 -22.79 -35.79
CA SER A 64 -35.96 -23.20 -35.53
C SER A 64 -34.99 -22.01 -35.50
N LEU A 65 -35.16 -21.05 -36.43
CA LEU A 65 -34.35 -19.84 -36.48
C LEU A 65 -34.58 -18.94 -35.26
N ASP A 66 -35.83 -18.74 -34.85
CA ASP A 66 -36.17 -17.98 -33.64
C ASP A 66 -35.53 -18.61 -32.40
N THR A 67 -35.63 -19.94 -32.27
CA THR A 67 -35.03 -20.66 -31.14
C THR A 67 -33.50 -20.49 -31.11
N LYS A 68 -32.83 -20.58 -32.27
CA LYS A 68 -31.37 -20.37 -32.38
C LYS A 68 -30.97 -18.92 -32.07
N LEU A 69 -31.78 -17.96 -32.51
CA LEU A 69 -31.54 -16.55 -32.30
C LEU A 69 -31.69 -16.19 -30.82
N GLU A 70 -32.71 -16.70 -30.14
CA GLU A 70 -32.88 -16.54 -28.69
C GLU A 70 -31.78 -17.27 -27.90
N ALA A 71 -31.39 -18.49 -28.31
CA ALA A 71 -30.27 -19.19 -27.68
C ALA A 71 -28.94 -18.43 -27.84
N SER A 72 -28.68 -17.84 -29.01
CA SER A 72 -27.50 -17.02 -29.26
C SER A 72 -27.50 -15.73 -28.45
N ARG A 73 -28.66 -15.06 -28.34
CA ARG A 73 -28.86 -13.87 -27.48
C ARG A 73 -28.61 -14.19 -26.01
N GLU A 74 -29.19 -15.28 -25.51
CA GLU A 74 -29.03 -15.69 -24.12
C GLU A 74 -27.59 -16.13 -23.82
N ALA A 75 -26.94 -16.86 -24.73
CA ALA A 75 -25.52 -17.20 -24.60
C ALA A 75 -24.63 -15.94 -24.54
N GLY A 76 -24.92 -14.94 -25.39
CA GLY A 76 -24.22 -13.65 -25.36
C GLY A 76 -24.45 -12.87 -24.06
N ALA A 77 -25.70 -12.82 -23.59
CA ALA A 77 -26.05 -12.17 -22.33
C ALA A 77 -25.41 -12.88 -21.12
N ALA A 78 -25.38 -14.22 -21.12
CA ALA A 78 -24.71 -15.02 -20.10
C ALA A 78 -23.19 -14.78 -20.08
N ALA A 79 -22.55 -14.73 -21.24
CA ALA A 79 -21.13 -14.40 -21.34
C ALA A 79 -20.82 -12.99 -20.80
N LEU A 80 -21.66 -11.99 -21.12
CA LEU A 80 -21.51 -10.63 -20.58
C LEU A 80 -21.68 -10.60 -19.05
N ARG A 81 -22.66 -11.33 -18.50
CA ARG A 81 -22.84 -11.46 -17.04
C ARG A 81 -21.65 -12.12 -16.37
N ASP A 82 -21.06 -13.15 -16.98
CA ASP A 82 -19.86 -13.82 -16.46
C ASP A 82 -18.65 -12.87 -16.45
N VAL A 83 -18.41 -12.16 -17.55
CA VAL A 83 -17.33 -11.17 -17.65
C VAL A 83 -17.52 -10.04 -16.62
N ALA A 84 -18.72 -9.49 -16.49
CA ALA A 84 -19.02 -8.44 -15.51
C ALA A 84 -18.79 -8.91 -14.08
N ARG A 85 -19.21 -10.15 -13.75
CA ARG A 85 -18.99 -10.76 -12.44
C ARG A 85 -17.50 -10.91 -12.13
N ARG A 86 -16.73 -11.51 -13.04
CA ARG A 86 -15.28 -11.69 -12.87
C ARG A 86 -14.54 -10.36 -12.71
N LEU A 87 -14.94 -9.35 -13.48
CA LEU A 87 -14.34 -8.02 -13.39
C LEU A 87 -14.61 -7.36 -12.04
N PHE A 88 -15.83 -7.50 -11.51
CA PHE A 88 -16.19 -7.02 -10.18
C PHE A 88 -15.42 -7.76 -9.08
N GLU A 89 -15.40 -9.09 -9.13
CA GLU A 89 -14.67 -9.92 -8.16
C GLU A 89 -13.17 -9.59 -8.15
N ASN A 90 -12.57 -9.42 -9.33
CA ASN A 90 -11.15 -9.06 -9.45
C ASN A 90 -10.88 -7.66 -8.88
N TYR A 91 -11.71 -6.66 -9.23
CA TYR A 91 -11.60 -5.32 -8.66
C TYR A 91 -11.72 -5.32 -7.13
N GLN A 92 -12.70 -6.05 -6.60
CA GLN A 92 -12.91 -6.17 -5.16
C GLN A 92 -11.69 -6.81 -4.49
N THR A 93 -11.21 -7.95 -5.01
CA THR A 93 -10.05 -8.67 -4.49
C THR A 93 -8.80 -7.79 -4.50
N GLN A 94 -8.54 -7.10 -5.62
CA GLN A 94 -7.37 -6.21 -5.75
C GLN A 94 -7.45 -5.02 -4.80
N SER A 95 -8.63 -4.41 -4.65
CA SER A 95 -8.87 -3.30 -3.72
C SER A 95 -8.63 -3.72 -2.27
N GLU A 96 -9.17 -4.89 -1.88
CA GLU A 96 -8.97 -5.45 -0.54
C GLU A 96 -7.51 -5.80 -0.28
N GLU A 97 -6.80 -6.37 -1.25
CA GLU A 97 -5.38 -6.69 -1.13
C GLU A 97 -4.53 -5.44 -0.94
N VAL A 98 -4.76 -4.39 -1.75
CA VAL A 98 -4.06 -3.10 -1.62
C VAL A 98 -4.34 -2.47 -0.26
N ARG A 99 -5.60 -2.47 0.19
CA ARG A 99 -5.99 -1.97 1.52
C ARG A 99 -5.29 -2.75 2.63
N LYS A 100 -5.26 -4.08 2.54
CA LYS A 100 -4.58 -4.94 3.52
C LYS A 100 -3.07 -4.65 3.57
N LYS A 101 -2.40 -4.59 2.41
CA LYS A 101 -0.97 -4.23 2.33
C LYS A 101 -0.69 -2.85 2.94
N HIS A 102 -1.60 -1.88 2.74
CA HIS A 102 -1.47 -0.56 3.34
C HIS A 102 -1.55 -0.60 4.87
N GLU A 103 -2.56 -1.29 5.42
CA GLU A 103 -2.70 -1.46 6.88
C GLU A 103 -1.51 -2.22 7.47
N ASP A 104 -1.06 -3.30 6.82
CA ASP A 104 0.14 -4.05 7.25
C ASP A 104 1.39 -3.16 7.26
N SER A 105 1.59 -2.35 6.22
CA SER A 105 2.70 -1.39 6.15
C SER A 105 2.62 -0.31 7.23
N LYS A 106 1.41 0.15 7.56
CA LYS A 106 1.17 1.14 8.63
C LYS A 106 1.46 0.54 10.00
N HIS A 107 1.01 -0.68 10.26
CA HIS A 107 1.33 -1.42 11.49
C HIS A 107 2.83 -1.66 11.63
N LEU A 108 3.51 -2.09 10.56
CA LEU A 108 4.96 -2.29 10.56
C LEU A 108 5.72 -0.99 10.88
N LEU A 109 5.31 0.13 10.27
CA LEU A 109 5.90 1.44 10.54
C LEU A 109 5.66 1.87 12.00
N GLN A 110 4.47 1.64 12.55
CA GLN A 110 4.14 1.96 13.94
C GLN A 110 4.98 1.14 14.92
N VAL A 111 5.13 -0.17 14.69
CA VAL A 111 5.98 -1.04 15.52
C VAL A 111 7.44 -0.58 15.46
N ASN A 112 7.96 -0.30 14.26
CA ASN A 112 9.34 0.17 14.11
C ASN A 112 9.56 1.51 14.83
N LYS A 113 8.61 2.45 14.73
CA LYS A 113 8.66 3.72 15.44
C LYS A 113 8.80 3.51 16.96
N VAL A 114 7.91 2.71 17.55
CA VAL A 114 7.93 2.43 18.99
C VAL A 114 9.23 1.74 19.41
N GLU A 115 9.73 0.79 18.63
CA GLU A 115 11.01 0.11 18.90
C GLU A 115 12.19 1.10 18.91
N LYS A 116 12.22 2.04 17.95
CA LYS A 116 13.25 3.08 17.88
C LYS A 116 13.15 4.07 19.04
N GLU A 117 11.93 4.48 19.41
CA GLU A 117 11.69 5.34 20.58
C GLU A 117 12.15 4.66 21.87
N GLN A 118 11.88 3.36 22.04
CA GLN A 118 12.33 2.60 23.20
C GLN A 118 13.86 2.50 23.27
N LYS A 119 14.52 2.24 22.14
CA LYS A 119 16.00 2.23 22.06
C LYS A 119 16.59 3.59 22.40
N LEU A 120 15.99 4.67 21.92
CA LEU A 120 16.40 6.03 22.26
C LEU A 120 16.28 6.28 23.76
N LYS A 121 15.15 5.88 24.38
CA LYS A 121 14.95 6.01 25.82
C LYS A 121 16.02 5.26 26.62
N GLN A 122 16.35 4.03 26.22
CA GLN A 122 17.43 3.27 26.87
C GLN A 122 18.80 3.96 26.74
N HIS A 123 19.10 4.55 25.58
CA HIS A 123 20.36 5.28 25.39
C HIS A 123 20.43 6.55 26.26
N VAL A 124 19.33 7.29 26.38
CA VAL A 124 19.25 8.46 27.27
C VAL A 124 19.47 8.05 28.72
N GLU A 125 18.82 6.97 29.17
CA GLU A 125 18.99 6.44 30.53
C GLU A 125 20.46 6.04 30.80
N ASN A 126 21.09 5.34 29.85
CA ASN A 126 22.50 4.96 29.98
C ASN A 126 23.42 6.19 30.02
N LEU A 127 23.14 7.23 29.23
CA LEU A 127 23.90 8.48 29.25
C LEU A 127 23.77 9.19 30.59
N ASN A 128 22.56 9.25 31.16
CA ASN A 128 22.34 9.83 32.48
C ASN A 128 23.15 9.08 33.55
N GLN A 129 23.14 7.74 33.54
CA GLN A 129 23.94 6.95 34.48
C GLN A 129 25.45 7.19 34.34
N VAL A 130 25.94 7.41 33.12
CA VAL A 130 27.35 7.75 32.90
C VAL A 130 27.66 9.17 33.39
N ALA A 131 26.75 10.12 33.19
CA ALA A 131 26.89 11.49 33.68
C ALA A 131 26.91 11.55 35.21
N GLU A 132 26.00 10.84 35.89
CA GLU A 132 25.97 10.74 37.36
C GLU A 132 27.27 10.15 37.91
N LYS A 133 27.74 9.03 37.35
CA LYS A 133 29.04 8.43 37.74
C LYS A 133 30.22 9.36 37.51
N LEU A 134 30.18 10.16 36.44
CA LEU A 134 31.23 11.13 36.15
C LEU A 134 31.24 12.25 37.19
N GLU A 135 30.07 12.75 37.58
CA GLU A 135 29.93 13.76 38.64
C GLU A 135 30.41 13.22 40.00
N GLU A 136 30.01 12.00 40.38
CA GLU A 136 30.49 11.34 41.61
C GLU A 136 32.02 11.22 41.63
N LYS A 137 32.63 10.79 40.52
CA LYS A 137 34.09 10.68 40.40
C LYS A 137 34.77 12.05 40.47
N HIS A 138 34.14 13.08 39.93
CA HIS A 138 34.66 14.45 40.02
C HIS A 138 34.62 14.98 41.46
N SER A 139 33.55 14.71 42.21
CA SER A 139 33.47 15.01 43.64
C SER A 139 34.56 14.26 44.43
N GLN A 140 34.76 12.97 44.17
CA GLN A 140 35.82 12.17 44.80
C GLN A 140 37.23 12.72 44.53
N ILE A 141 37.51 13.15 43.29
CA ILE A 141 38.78 13.82 42.94
C ILE A 141 38.96 15.08 43.77
N THR A 142 37.93 15.93 43.84
CA THR A 142 37.98 17.19 44.60
C THR A 142 38.24 16.95 46.09
N GLU A 143 37.63 15.93 46.68
CA GLU A 143 37.85 15.54 48.08
C GLU A 143 39.28 15.04 48.33
N LEU A 144 39.80 14.18 47.46
CA LEU A 144 41.17 13.65 47.55
C LEU A 144 42.21 14.75 47.35
N GLU A 145 42.01 15.66 46.40
CA GLU A 145 42.88 16.81 46.18
C GLU A 145 42.94 17.70 47.42
N ASN A 146 41.79 18.00 48.04
CA ASN A 146 41.72 18.75 49.28
C ASN A 146 42.42 18.03 50.45
N LEU A 147 42.26 16.71 50.57
CA LEU A 147 42.95 15.90 51.58
C LEU A 147 44.46 15.97 51.41
N VAL A 148 44.95 15.71 50.20
CA VAL A 148 46.37 15.78 49.86
C VAL A 148 46.93 17.18 50.14
N GLN A 149 46.21 18.23 49.75
CA GLN A 149 46.64 19.61 50.01
C GLN A 149 46.76 19.93 51.50
N ARG A 150 45.84 19.42 52.34
CA ARG A 150 45.93 19.57 53.81
C ARG A 150 47.13 18.83 54.37
N MET A 151 47.35 17.59 53.94
CA MET A 151 48.51 16.79 54.36
C MET A 151 49.84 17.43 53.93
N GLU A 152 49.91 18.02 52.74
CA GLU A 152 51.09 18.75 52.27
C GLU A 152 51.34 20.05 53.05
N LYS A 153 50.29 20.74 53.52
CA LYS A 153 50.42 21.88 54.45
C LYS A 153 50.97 21.42 55.80
N GLU A 154 50.43 20.34 56.36
CA GLU A 154 50.91 19.75 57.63
C GLU A 154 52.36 19.28 57.53
N LYS A 155 52.75 18.63 56.43
CA LYS A 155 54.15 18.25 56.19
C LYS A 155 55.08 19.47 56.22
N ARG A 156 54.67 20.59 55.62
CA ARG A 156 55.45 21.84 55.62
C ARG A 156 55.62 22.39 57.03
N THR A 157 54.55 22.46 57.82
CA THR A 157 54.63 22.97 59.20
C THR A 157 55.49 22.07 60.10
N LEU A 158 55.41 20.74 59.93
CA LEU A 158 56.28 19.80 60.65
C LEU A 158 57.76 19.96 60.26
N LEU A 159 58.07 20.16 58.98
CA LEU A 159 59.43 20.43 58.50
C LEU A 159 59.99 21.73 59.08
N GLU A 160 59.20 22.81 59.09
CA GLU A 160 59.57 24.09 59.70
C GLU A 160 59.83 23.96 61.20
N LYS A 161 58.96 23.24 61.92
CA LYS A 161 59.14 22.96 63.36
C LYS A 161 60.42 22.16 63.61
N LYS A 162 60.66 21.10 62.83
CA LYS A 162 61.88 20.29 62.92
C LYS A 162 63.13 21.14 62.73
N LEU A 163 63.17 21.98 61.69
CA LEU A 163 64.29 22.88 61.40
C LEU A 163 64.52 23.89 62.55
N SER A 164 63.46 24.41 63.16
CA SER A 164 63.58 25.28 64.36
C SER A 164 64.23 24.56 65.54
N LEU A 165 63.87 23.29 65.79
CA LEU A 165 64.46 22.48 66.86
C LEU A 165 65.92 22.10 66.57
N GLU A 166 66.26 21.78 65.32
CA GLU A 166 67.64 21.53 64.89
C GLU A 166 68.53 22.76 65.12
N ASN A 167 68.03 23.96 64.78
CA ASN A 167 68.74 25.22 65.06
C ASN A 167 68.93 25.48 66.56
N LYS A 168 67.90 25.23 67.38
CA LYS A 168 68.02 25.34 68.85
C LYS A 168 69.02 24.33 69.42
N LEU A 169 69.04 23.10 68.89
CA LEU A 169 69.98 22.07 69.28
C LEU A 169 71.42 22.46 68.92
N LEU A 170 71.64 23.05 67.74
CA LEU A 170 72.94 23.61 67.32
C LEU A 170 73.40 24.72 68.28
N GLN A 171 72.52 25.65 68.66
CA GLN A 171 72.83 26.70 69.63
C GLN A 171 73.17 26.14 71.02
N LEU A 172 72.37 25.18 71.51
CA LEU A 172 72.62 24.55 72.81
C LEU A 172 73.93 23.76 72.84
N LYS A 173 74.28 23.05 71.75
CA LYS A 173 75.58 22.35 71.64
C LYS A 173 76.78 23.28 71.69
N SER A 174 76.63 24.55 71.30
CA SER A 174 77.68 25.57 71.43
C SER A 174 77.84 26.10 72.87
N SER A 175 76.93 25.76 73.79
CA SER A 175 76.98 26.10 75.22
C SER A 175 77.10 24.81 76.06
N ALA A 176 78.26 24.56 76.67
CA ALA A 176 78.68 23.24 77.16
C ALA A 176 77.91 22.65 78.38
N THR A 177 76.79 23.24 78.81
CA THR A 177 76.18 22.98 80.14
C THR A 177 74.85 22.22 80.15
N HIS A 178 74.23 21.88 79.01
CA HIS A 178 72.83 21.39 78.96
C HIS A 178 72.61 20.04 78.25
N GLY A 179 73.23 18.96 78.74
CA GLY A 179 73.13 17.61 78.14
C GLY A 179 71.70 17.03 78.06
N LYS A 180 70.91 17.14 79.12
CA LYS A 180 69.54 16.57 79.16
C LYS A 180 68.58 17.27 78.18
N ARG A 181 68.63 18.60 78.11
CA ARG A 181 67.84 19.40 77.17
C ARG A 181 68.20 19.11 75.70
N CYS A 182 69.48 18.83 75.43
CA CYS A 182 69.91 18.35 74.10
C CYS A 182 69.35 16.97 73.76
N GLN A 183 69.34 16.03 74.70
CA GLN A 183 68.72 14.71 74.51
C GLN A 183 67.22 14.82 74.25
N ASP A 184 66.50 15.64 75.03
CA ASP A 184 65.06 15.86 74.87
C ASP A 184 64.74 16.44 73.48
N LEU A 185 65.51 17.45 73.04
CA LEU A 185 65.37 18.02 71.69
C LEU A 185 65.69 16.99 70.59
N GLN A 186 66.70 16.15 70.79
CA GLN A 186 67.08 15.14 69.82
C GLN A 186 66.02 14.02 69.71
N MET A 187 65.36 13.68 70.82
CA MET A 187 64.19 12.79 70.83
C MET A 187 63.02 13.43 70.06
N GLU A 188 62.68 14.70 70.32
CA GLU A 188 61.61 15.39 69.62
C GLU A 188 61.88 15.51 68.10
N ILE A 189 63.11 15.78 67.70
CA ILE A 189 63.53 15.79 66.28
C ILE A 189 63.35 14.40 65.63
N SER A 190 63.68 13.32 66.35
CA SER A 190 63.52 11.95 65.84
C SER A 190 62.04 11.59 65.66
N THR A 191 61.20 11.94 66.64
CA THR A 191 59.74 11.75 66.54
C THR A 191 59.15 12.55 65.37
N LEU A 192 59.57 13.80 65.17
CA LEU A 192 59.13 14.60 64.02
C LEU A 192 59.59 14.01 62.69
N GLN A 193 60.81 13.47 62.64
CA GLN A 193 61.34 12.79 61.44
C GLN A 193 60.49 11.56 61.09
N GLU A 194 60.09 10.76 62.08
CA GLU A 194 59.19 9.62 61.87
C GLU A 194 57.79 10.07 61.40
N GLN A 195 57.20 11.09 62.03
CA GLN A 195 55.90 11.65 61.63
C GLN A 195 55.92 12.17 60.19
N ILE A 196 56.97 12.90 59.80
CA ILE A 196 57.17 13.39 58.43
C ILE A 196 57.29 12.21 57.46
N SER A 197 58.03 11.17 57.83
CA SER A 197 58.24 9.98 56.98
C SER A 197 56.94 9.21 56.77
N HIS A 198 56.15 9.00 57.83
CA HIS A 198 54.83 8.39 57.74
C HIS A 198 53.89 9.23 56.87
N LEU A 199 53.82 10.54 57.11
CA LEU A 199 52.95 11.43 56.35
C LEU A 199 53.32 11.45 54.86
N GLN A 200 54.62 11.40 54.52
CA GLN A 200 55.09 11.24 53.15
C GLN A 200 54.59 9.95 52.50
N PHE A 201 54.61 8.84 53.22
CA PHE A 201 54.11 7.56 52.70
C PHE A 201 52.61 7.62 52.40
N VAL A 202 51.80 8.16 53.33
CA VAL A 202 50.36 8.30 53.11
C VAL A 202 50.06 9.26 51.96
N ILE A 203 50.77 10.40 51.86
CA ILE A 203 50.64 11.33 50.73
C ILE A 203 50.93 10.61 49.41
N HIS A 204 51.97 9.78 49.36
CA HIS A 204 52.30 9.02 48.15
C HIS A 204 51.19 8.04 47.76
N SER A 205 50.65 7.28 48.71
CA SER A 205 49.52 6.38 48.46
C SER A 205 48.26 7.12 47.99
N GLN A 206 47.95 8.28 48.60
CA GLN A 206 46.81 9.09 48.18
C GLN A 206 46.99 9.67 46.76
N HIS A 207 48.22 10.10 46.41
CA HIS A 207 48.54 10.51 45.03
C HIS A 207 48.39 9.36 44.02
N GLN A 208 48.75 8.13 44.39
CA GLN A 208 48.52 6.96 43.52
C GLN A 208 47.03 6.70 43.30
N ASN A 209 46.22 6.76 44.37
CA ASN A 209 44.77 6.61 44.27
C ASN A 209 44.15 7.69 43.38
N LEU A 210 44.54 8.95 43.58
CA LEU A 210 44.08 10.08 42.76
C LEU A 210 44.39 9.86 41.28
N ARG A 211 45.61 9.39 40.94
CA ARG A 211 45.97 9.04 39.56
C ARG A 211 45.08 7.96 38.96
N SER A 212 44.74 6.93 39.73
CA SER A 212 43.82 5.87 39.29
C SER A 212 42.43 6.42 38.97
N VAL A 213 41.87 7.26 39.84
CA VAL A 213 40.55 7.87 39.62
C VAL A 213 40.55 8.82 38.43
N ILE A 214 41.62 9.61 38.24
CA ILE A 214 41.80 10.47 37.05
C ILE A 214 41.83 9.62 35.77
N GLN A 215 42.53 8.49 35.80
CA GLN A 215 42.61 7.59 34.64
C GLN A 215 41.24 6.96 34.31
N GLU A 216 40.46 6.56 35.32
CA GLU A 216 39.08 6.12 35.13
C GLU A 216 38.20 7.21 34.50
N MET A 217 38.31 8.45 35.00
CA MET A 217 37.59 9.61 34.47
C MET A 217 37.96 9.91 33.02
N GLU A 218 39.24 9.84 32.65
CA GLU A 218 39.70 10.00 31.27
C GLU A 218 39.17 8.89 30.35
N GLY A 219 39.09 7.65 30.84
CA GLY A 219 38.45 6.55 30.13
C GLY A 219 36.97 6.83 29.81
N LEU A 220 36.20 7.27 30.82
CA LEU A 220 34.79 7.64 30.64
C LEU A 220 34.63 8.81 29.66
N LYS A 221 35.48 9.84 29.78
CA LYS A 221 35.49 11.00 28.87
C LYS A 221 35.77 10.60 27.42
N ASN A 222 36.67 9.65 27.18
CA ASN A 222 36.95 9.15 25.83
C ASN A 222 35.78 8.33 25.28
N ASN A 223 35.12 7.52 26.11
CA ASN A 223 33.91 6.80 25.72
C ASN A 223 32.78 7.77 25.34
N LEU A 224 32.57 8.83 26.13
CA LEU A 224 31.59 9.88 25.82
C LEU A 224 31.88 10.54 24.46
N LYS A 225 33.14 10.91 24.20
CA LYS A 225 33.56 11.46 22.89
C LYS A 225 33.30 10.48 21.73
N GLU A 226 33.43 9.18 21.95
CA GLU A 226 33.12 8.17 20.93
C GLU A 226 31.60 8.07 20.68
N GLN A 227 30.79 8.13 21.74
CA GLN A 227 29.33 8.22 21.60
C GLN A 227 28.92 9.50 20.86
N ASP A 228 29.53 10.66 21.15
CA ASP A 228 29.26 11.91 20.44
C ASP A 228 29.51 11.79 18.94
N LYS A 229 30.62 11.15 18.53
CA LYS A 229 30.90 10.86 17.11
C LYS A 229 29.83 9.96 16.50
N ARG A 230 29.37 8.95 17.25
CA ARG A 230 28.30 8.05 16.79
C ARG A 230 26.97 8.80 16.63
N ILE A 231 26.64 9.71 17.55
CA ILE A 231 25.47 10.57 17.47
C ILE A 231 25.53 11.45 16.22
N GLU A 232 26.66 12.10 15.95
CA GLU A 232 26.82 12.92 14.74
C GLU A 232 26.69 12.10 13.45
N ASN A 233 27.29 10.90 13.37
CA ASN A 233 27.10 10.00 12.22
C ASN A 233 25.63 9.59 12.02
N LEU A 234 24.91 9.30 13.11
CA LEU A 234 23.49 8.94 13.04
C LEU A 234 22.63 10.13 12.61
N LYS A 235 22.96 11.34 13.09
CA LYS A 235 22.30 12.59 12.72
C LYS A 235 22.48 12.90 11.23
N GLU A 236 23.67 12.71 10.69
CA GLU A 236 23.91 12.82 9.23
C GLU A 236 23.05 11.80 8.44
N LYS A 237 22.98 10.55 8.89
CA LYS A 237 22.13 9.52 8.26
C LYS A 237 20.65 9.88 8.32
N VAL A 238 20.17 10.44 9.44
CA VAL A 238 18.79 10.94 9.57
C VAL A 238 18.55 12.08 8.57
N ASN A 239 19.46 13.05 8.47
CA ASN A 239 19.33 14.15 7.51
C ASN A 239 19.25 13.66 6.05
N ILE A 240 20.07 12.67 5.67
CA ILE A 240 20.03 12.05 4.33
C ILE A 240 18.68 11.37 4.10
N LEU A 241 18.22 10.57 5.06
CA LEU A 241 16.93 9.87 4.95
C LEU A 241 15.76 10.85 4.92
N GLU A 242 15.79 11.93 5.69
CA GLU A 242 14.77 12.99 5.65
C GLU A 242 14.73 13.71 4.30
N ALA A 243 15.88 13.99 3.70
CA ALA A 243 15.97 14.56 2.36
C ALA A 243 15.38 13.60 1.31
N GLN A 244 15.75 12.32 1.35
CA GLN A 244 15.18 11.29 0.48
C GLN A 244 13.66 11.16 0.67
N ASN A 245 13.16 11.24 1.90
CA ASN A 245 11.73 11.16 2.20
C ASN A 245 10.98 12.38 1.65
N LYS A 246 11.56 13.57 1.75
CA LYS A 246 11.02 14.79 1.13
C LYS A 246 10.96 14.64 -0.39
N GLU A 247 12.01 14.11 -1.03
CA GLU A 247 12.04 13.88 -2.47
C GLU A 247 11.04 12.81 -2.93
N LEU A 248 10.92 11.69 -2.23
CA LEU A 248 9.89 10.68 -2.53
C LEU A 248 8.48 11.27 -2.38
N LYS A 249 8.26 12.11 -1.35
CA LYS A 249 6.98 12.80 -1.15
C LYS A 249 6.65 13.76 -2.28
N THR A 250 7.62 14.51 -2.81
CA THR A 250 7.39 15.37 -3.99
C THR A 250 7.14 14.55 -5.25
N GLN A 251 7.87 13.45 -5.47
CA GLN A 251 7.64 12.54 -6.61
C GLN A 251 6.25 11.89 -6.58
N VAL A 252 5.79 11.44 -5.40
CA VAL A 252 4.43 10.91 -5.22
C VAL A 252 3.38 11.98 -5.48
N ALA A 253 3.58 13.22 -5.00
CA ALA A 253 2.68 14.32 -5.27
C ALA A 253 2.57 14.60 -6.79
N LEU A 254 3.70 14.70 -7.49
CA LEU A 254 3.75 14.88 -8.94
C LEU A 254 3.08 13.73 -9.71
N SER A 255 3.28 12.49 -9.27
CA SER A 255 2.64 11.31 -9.87
C SER A 255 1.13 11.31 -9.64
N SER A 256 0.68 11.72 -8.46
CA SER A 256 -0.75 11.87 -8.12
C SER A 256 -1.43 12.99 -8.92
N GLU A 257 -0.71 14.07 -9.19
CA GLU A 257 -1.18 15.19 -10.00
C GLU A 257 -1.24 14.82 -11.48
N THR A 258 -0.19 14.16 -12.00
CA THR A 258 -0.14 13.65 -13.39
C THR A 258 -1.25 12.64 -13.67
N THR A 259 -1.59 11.77 -12.71
CA THR A 259 -2.70 10.81 -12.86
C THR A 259 -4.06 11.50 -12.81
N ARG A 260 -4.26 12.50 -11.94
CA ARG A 260 -5.47 13.35 -11.97
C ARG A 260 -5.65 14.08 -13.31
N THR A 261 -4.60 14.68 -13.86
CA THR A 261 -4.68 15.42 -15.14
C THR A 261 -4.98 14.52 -16.34
N LYS A 262 -4.54 13.24 -16.32
CA LYS A 262 -4.89 12.25 -17.34
C LYS A 262 -6.33 11.73 -17.21
N VAL A 263 -6.84 11.57 -15.98
CA VAL A 263 -8.24 11.17 -15.73
C VAL A 263 -9.22 12.31 -16.03
N SER A 264 -8.82 13.56 -15.79
CA SER A 264 -9.60 14.76 -16.18
C SER A 264 -9.63 15.04 -17.69
N LYS A 265 -8.94 14.23 -18.50
CA LYS A 265 -8.99 14.28 -19.97
C LYS A 265 -9.82 13.12 -20.55
N ALA A 266 -10.83 12.65 -19.82
CA ALA A 266 -11.92 11.89 -20.42
C ALA A 266 -12.84 12.84 -21.17
N VAL A 267 -12.67 12.88 -22.49
CA VAL A 267 -13.72 13.14 -23.49
C VAL A 267 -14.67 14.30 -23.14
N SER A 268 -14.23 15.54 -23.33
CA SER A 268 -15.16 16.59 -23.75
C SER A 268 -15.53 16.30 -25.21
N THR A 269 -16.49 15.41 -25.44
CA THR A 269 -17.32 15.47 -26.66
C THR A 269 -18.24 16.68 -26.54
N SER A 270 -17.68 17.87 -26.59
CA SER A 270 -18.39 19.02 -27.14
C SER A 270 -18.01 19.11 -28.61
N GLU A 271 -18.33 18.03 -29.34
CA GLU A 271 -18.33 18.04 -30.79
C GLU A 271 -19.51 18.90 -31.26
N LEU A 272 -19.19 19.76 -32.23
CA LEU A 272 -20.06 20.12 -33.34
C LEU A 272 -21.45 20.65 -32.95
N LYS A 273 -21.53 21.99 -32.94
CA LYS A 273 -22.76 22.70 -33.31
C LYS A 273 -23.23 22.20 -34.69
N THR A 274 -24.06 21.17 -34.73
CA THR A 274 -25.00 20.95 -35.82
C THR A 274 -26.37 21.26 -35.26
N GLU A 275 -26.78 22.51 -35.48
CA GLU A 275 -28.15 22.98 -35.29
C GLU A 275 -29.12 22.04 -36.02
N GLY A 276 -30.12 21.55 -35.29
CA GLY A 276 -31.43 21.24 -35.86
C GLY A 276 -31.68 19.88 -36.52
N ILE A 277 -30.88 18.84 -36.29
CA ILE A 277 -31.20 17.50 -36.86
C ILE A 277 -31.74 16.56 -35.78
N SER A 278 -33.02 16.24 -35.90
CA SER A 278 -33.71 15.24 -35.07
C SER A 278 -33.00 13.88 -35.14
N PRO A 279 -32.84 13.15 -34.00
CA PRO A 279 -32.11 11.88 -33.90
C PRO A 279 -32.54 10.75 -34.85
N TYR A 280 -33.69 10.91 -35.53
CA TYR A 280 -34.27 9.91 -36.43
C TYR A 280 -33.80 10.01 -37.89
N PHE A 281 -32.95 10.97 -38.24
CA PHE A 281 -32.58 11.21 -39.65
C PHE A 281 -31.77 10.06 -40.29
N MET A 282 -31.02 9.27 -39.51
CA MET A 282 -30.31 8.10 -40.02
C MET A 282 -31.24 6.95 -40.46
N LEU A 283 -32.45 6.86 -39.91
CA LEU A 283 -33.41 5.82 -40.24
C LEU A 283 -34.10 6.06 -41.60
N ILE A 284 -34.08 7.30 -42.11
CA ILE A 284 -34.70 7.65 -43.39
C ILE A 284 -33.84 7.20 -44.59
N ARG A 285 -32.53 7.00 -44.41
CA ARG A 285 -31.62 6.56 -45.48
C ARG A 285 -31.65 5.05 -45.76
N LEU A 286 -32.33 4.25 -44.92
CA LEU A 286 -32.38 2.79 -45.04
C LEU A 286 -33.65 2.27 -45.73
N ARG A 287 -34.54 3.16 -46.22
CA ARG A 287 -35.60 2.80 -47.17
C ARG A 287 -35.22 3.26 -48.58
N LYS A 288 -34.52 2.39 -49.29
CA LYS A 288 -34.63 2.24 -50.75
C LYS A 288 -34.62 0.75 -51.05
#